data_AF-A0A178AL27-F1
#
_entry.id   AF-A0A178AL27-F1
#
_cell.length_a   1.000
_cell.length_b   1.000
_cell.length_c   1.000
_cell.angle_alpha   90.00
_cell.angle_beta   90.00
_cell.angle_gamma   90.00
#
_symmetry.space_group_name_H-M   'P 1'
#
loop_
_entity.id
_entity.type
_entity.pdbx_description
1 polymer ?
#
loop_
_entity_poly.entity_id
_entity_poly.type
_entity_poly.pdbx_seq_one_letter_code
_entity_poly.pdbx_strand_id
1 'polypeptide(L)'
;MSSTSKQNTRVRYNLPAALIFAPQELKQFRRWQRLHTTIKPKECCILPNAIEYEDFQQWLKKQDSGYFSDVFDDIYEHIQSSTPLSEPPIASLCRHPIHPVAARQRPLRCPVCTIDVHINYMKVLARSLHGANGRPLPSTGTPSEQQENLYLAWSQGKLNALREVHELEVLAEKEVEWRKEHDDALAEDIQSASKALDLYWLETTAHANTKRCSSKKTSIMFAADTNFLPGRPADYFLKRSLRYEPGKYTVHEEDHEDDADVSEDSEDYASARVFILGGPQEHDSSEVAELTHPGDTLGELEDDDGDSDWEDIESEEDDENSIEDSYVSFEDDTESSFIVFSYD
;
A
#
# COMPACT_ATOMS: atom_id res chain seq x y z
N MET A 1 27.16 -18.33 -15.62
CA MET A 1 25.85 -18.63 -16.24
C MET A 1 24.79 -17.83 -15.50
N SER A 2 24.40 -16.67 -16.04
CA SER A 2 23.38 -15.81 -15.43
C SER A 2 22.02 -16.45 -15.70
N SER A 3 21.44 -17.04 -14.66
CA SER A 3 20.04 -17.45 -14.65
C SER A 3 19.19 -16.20 -14.87
N THR A 4 18.77 -15.96 -16.11
CA THR A 4 17.73 -14.97 -16.38
C THR A 4 16.46 -15.52 -15.76
N SER A 5 16.16 -15.04 -14.54
CA SER A 5 14.88 -15.30 -13.89
C SER A 5 13.81 -14.94 -14.90
N LYS A 6 13.11 -15.96 -15.42
CA LYS A 6 11.95 -15.77 -16.28
C LYS A 6 10.97 -14.98 -15.43
N GLN A 7 10.93 -13.67 -15.65
CA GLN A 7 9.90 -12.82 -15.08
C GLN A 7 8.60 -13.39 -15.61
N ASN A 8 7.91 -14.17 -14.78
CA ASN A 8 6.57 -14.64 -15.07
C ASN A 8 5.79 -13.38 -15.42
N THR A 9 5.40 -13.27 -16.69
CA THR A 9 4.54 -12.20 -17.20
C THR A 9 3.19 -12.39 -16.55
N ARG A 10 3.09 -11.90 -15.31
CA ARG A 10 1.89 -12.02 -14.49
C ARG A 10 0.78 -11.27 -15.20
N VAL A 11 -0.38 -11.91 -15.28
CA VAL A 11 -1.62 -11.28 -15.76
C VAL A 11 -1.88 -10.07 -14.85
N ARG A 12 -1.59 -8.88 -15.37
CA ARG A 12 -2.05 -7.64 -14.75
C ARG A 12 -3.52 -7.51 -15.10
N TYR A 13 -4.37 -7.40 -14.09
CA TYR A 13 -5.75 -7.00 -14.33
C TYR A 13 -5.72 -5.55 -14.85
N ASN A 14 -6.48 -5.27 -15.91
CA ASN A 14 -6.61 -3.94 -16.49
C ASN A 14 -7.53 -3.08 -15.62
N LEU A 15 -7.19 -2.92 -14.34
CA LEU A 15 -7.95 -2.11 -13.38
C LEU A 15 -7.55 -0.64 -13.53
N PRO A 16 -8.49 0.30 -13.52
CA PRO A 16 -8.17 1.72 -13.66
C PRO A 16 -7.46 2.26 -12.41
N ALA A 17 -6.45 3.12 -12.61
CA ALA A 17 -5.72 3.78 -11.52
C ALA A 17 -6.59 4.80 -10.76
N ALA A 18 -7.69 5.25 -11.36
CA ALA A 18 -8.71 6.09 -10.72
C ALA A 18 -9.35 5.45 -9.47
N LEU A 19 -9.13 4.15 -9.23
CA LEU A 19 -9.54 3.48 -8.00
C LEU A 19 -8.81 4.00 -6.75
N ILE A 20 -7.56 4.48 -6.90
CA ILE A 20 -6.73 4.92 -5.75
C ILE A 20 -6.27 6.37 -5.84
N PHE A 21 -6.35 7.01 -7.01
CA PHE A 21 -5.90 8.39 -7.23
C PHE A 21 -7.08 9.34 -7.38
N ALA A 22 -6.93 10.54 -6.83
CA ALA A 22 -7.82 11.66 -7.14
C ALA A 22 -7.68 12.09 -8.62
N PRO A 23 -8.65 12.81 -9.21
CA PRO A 23 -8.58 13.25 -10.60
C PRO A 23 -7.31 14.05 -10.96
N GLN A 24 -6.84 14.91 -10.05
CA GLN A 24 -5.61 15.68 -10.23
C GLN A 24 -4.37 14.77 -10.21
N GLU A 25 -4.25 13.90 -9.22
CA GLU A 25 -3.17 12.91 -9.12
C GLU A 25 -3.16 11.95 -10.33
N LEU A 26 -4.32 11.62 -10.89
CA LEU A 26 -4.43 10.76 -12.06
C LEU A 26 -3.82 11.40 -13.31
N LYS A 27 -4.01 12.72 -13.51
CA LYS A 27 -3.34 13.47 -14.60
C LYS A 27 -1.81 13.39 -14.43
N GLN A 28 -1.31 13.61 -13.20
CA GLN A 28 0.11 13.53 -12.87
C GLN A 28 0.68 12.11 -13.04
N PHE A 29 -0.03 11.08 -12.57
CA PHE A 29 0.35 9.69 -12.71
C PHE A 29 0.43 9.26 -14.18
N ARG A 30 -0.53 9.68 -15.00
CA ARG A 30 -0.49 9.46 -16.46
C ARG A 30 0.75 10.08 -17.09
N ARG A 31 1.11 11.31 -16.70
CA ARG A 31 2.34 11.97 -17.16
C ARG A 31 3.58 11.19 -16.74
N TRP A 32 3.65 10.79 -15.47
CA TRP A 32 4.76 9.98 -14.93
C TRP A 32 4.91 8.65 -15.68
N GLN A 33 3.82 7.91 -15.94
CA GLN A 33 3.88 6.65 -16.68
C GLN A 33 4.46 6.84 -18.10
N ARG A 34 4.08 7.90 -18.80
CA ARG A 34 4.61 8.18 -20.15
C ARG A 34 6.11 8.49 -20.17
N LEU A 35 6.61 9.13 -19.11
CA LEU A 35 8.00 9.57 -19.02
C LEU A 35 8.93 8.48 -18.46
N HIS A 36 8.45 7.69 -17.50
CA HIS A 36 9.30 6.81 -16.68
C HIS A 36 9.04 5.33 -16.87
N THR A 37 8.03 4.94 -17.65
CA THR A 37 7.71 3.52 -17.88
C THR A 37 7.69 3.20 -19.37
N THR A 38 7.82 1.91 -19.70
CA THR A 38 7.73 1.39 -21.08
C THR A 38 6.31 0.98 -21.46
N ILE A 39 5.31 1.40 -20.67
CA ILE A 39 3.90 1.05 -20.87
C ILE A 39 3.38 1.75 -22.13
N LYS A 40 2.63 1.02 -22.96
CA LYS A 40 2.05 1.58 -24.18
C LYS A 40 1.04 2.69 -23.83
N PRO A 41 0.87 3.73 -24.66
CA PRO A 41 -0.11 4.79 -24.41
C PRO A 41 -1.55 4.30 -24.15
N LYS A 42 -1.94 3.17 -24.77
CA LYS A 42 -3.27 2.53 -24.58
C LYS A 42 -3.43 1.83 -23.23
N GLU A 43 -2.32 1.52 -22.57
CA GLU A 43 -2.24 0.84 -21.27
C GLU A 43 -1.90 1.83 -20.14
N CYS A 44 -1.80 3.12 -20.45
CA CYS A 44 -1.69 4.16 -19.42
C CYS A 44 -2.95 4.20 -18.55
N CYS A 45 -2.81 4.69 -17.31
CA CYS A 45 -3.86 4.76 -16.30
C CYS A 45 -4.32 3.40 -15.77
N ILE A 46 -3.52 2.35 -15.94
CA ILE A 46 -3.71 1.10 -15.20
C ILE A 46 -3.17 1.26 -13.79
N LEU A 47 -3.82 0.63 -12.83
CA LEU A 47 -3.44 0.60 -11.42
C LEU A 47 -1.95 0.21 -11.27
N PRO A 48 -1.12 1.03 -10.59
CA PRO A 48 0.29 0.72 -10.39
C PRO A 48 0.47 -0.49 -9.48
N ASN A 49 1.58 -1.20 -9.60
CA ASN A 49 2.04 -2.09 -8.53
C ASN A 49 2.64 -1.28 -7.36
N ALA A 50 3.00 -1.94 -6.25
CA ALA A 50 3.52 -1.26 -5.07
C ALA A 50 4.80 -0.44 -5.35
N ILE A 51 5.72 -0.99 -6.16
CA ILE A 51 6.97 -0.31 -6.52
C ILE A 51 6.69 0.88 -7.44
N GLU A 52 5.86 0.71 -8.47
CA GLU A 52 5.43 1.79 -9.37
C GLU A 52 4.71 2.91 -8.60
N TYR A 53 3.90 2.57 -7.59
CA TYR A 53 3.25 3.54 -6.74
C TYR A 53 4.26 4.34 -5.93
N GLU A 54 5.23 3.69 -5.29
CA GLU A 54 6.28 4.38 -4.53
C GLU A 54 7.14 5.27 -5.44
N ASP A 55 7.56 4.77 -6.60
CA ASP A 55 8.38 5.54 -7.54
C ASP A 55 7.61 6.79 -8.03
N PHE A 56 6.30 6.67 -8.25
CA PHE A 56 5.43 7.81 -8.53
C PHE A 56 5.35 8.79 -7.35
N GLN A 57 5.18 8.31 -6.11
CA GLN A 57 5.14 9.17 -4.93
C GLN A 57 6.46 9.91 -4.70
N GLN A 58 7.60 9.28 -5.00
CA GLN A 58 8.91 9.92 -4.95
C GLN A 58 9.05 10.99 -6.04
N TRP A 59 8.57 10.70 -7.25
CA TRP A 59 8.54 11.68 -8.33
C TRP A 59 7.67 12.90 -7.99
N LEU A 60 6.48 12.71 -7.39
CA LEU A 60 5.64 13.81 -6.93
C LEU A 60 6.36 14.69 -5.90
N LYS A 61 6.97 14.07 -4.88
CA LYS A 61 7.74 14.81 -3.86
C LYS A 61 8.86 15.65 -4.47
N LYS A 62 9.50 15.18 -5.54
CA LYS A 62 10.54 15.92 -6.27
C LYS A 62 9.98 17.10 -7.08
N GLN A 63 8.74 17.00 -7.57
CA GLN A 63 8.08 18.13 -8.24
C GLN A 63 7.65 19.18 -7.21
N ASP A 64 7.16 18.75 -6.04
CA ASP A 64 6.67 19.65 -4.99
C ASP A 64 7.79 20.34 -4.21
N SER A 65 9.00 19.76 -4.17
CA SER A 65 10.15 20.34 -3.46
C SER A 65 10.73 21.60 -4.09
N GLY A 66 10.20 22.02 -5.24
CA GLY A 66 10.69 23.18 -5.99
C GLY A 66 12.13 22.99 -6.51
N TYR A 67 12.68 24.04 -7.13
CA TYR A 67 14.01 24.04 -7.78
C TYR A 67 15.19 23.68 -6.84
N PHE A 68 14.99 23.63 -5.52
CA PHE A 68 16.07 23.52 -4.54
C PHE A 68 16.49 22.08 -4.20
N SER A 69 15.71 21.05 -4.57
CA SER A 69 16.06 19.66 -4.24
C SER A 69 17.16 19.08 -5.13
N ASP A 70 17.21 19.45 -6.41
CA ASP A 70 18.10 18.81 -7.38
C ASP A 70 19.58 19.15 -7.16
N VAL A 71 19.86 20.29 -6.54
CA VAL A 71 21.24 20.75 -6.27
C VAL A 71 21.98 19.84 -5.29
N PHE A 72 21.26 19.14 -4.40
CA PHE A 72 21.89 18.29 -3.40
C PHE A 72 22.20 16.89 -3.91
N ASP A 73 21.42 16.34 -4.83
CA ASP A 73 21.65 15.00 -5.38
C ASP A 73 23.03 14.92 -6.08
N ASP A 74 23.41 15.96 -6.83
CA ASP A 74 24.71 16.06 -7.50
C ASP A 74 25.90 16.07 -6.53
N ILE A 75 25.75 16.73 -5.38
CA ILE A 75 26.82 16.83 -4.37
C ILE A 75 27.09 15.45 -3.75
N TYR A 76 26.05 14.65 -3.53
CA TYR A 76 26.19 13.29 -2.96
C TYR A 76 26.94 12.33 -3.89
N GLU A 77 26.78 12.44 -5.20
CA GLU A 77 27.53 11.60 -6.16
C GLU A 77 29.03 11.87 -6.10
N HIS A 78 29.44 13.11 -5.82
CA HIS A 78 30.85 13.51 -5.76
C HIS A 78 31.52 13.21 -4.41
N ILE A 79 30.76 12.95 -3.35
CA ILE A 79 31.29 12.62 -2.01
C ILE A 79 31.58 11.13 -1.85
N GLN A 80 31.27 10.28 -2.84
CA GLN A 80 31.61 8.83 -2.81
C GLN A 80 33.14 8.63 -2.88
N SER A 81 33.74 8.81 -1.71
CA SER A 81 35.14 8.64 -1.42
C SER A 81 35.45 7.15 -1.50
N SER A 82 36.44 6.78 -2.29
CA SER A 82 36.96 5.43 -2.52
C SER A 82 36.98 4.60 -1.22
N THR A 83 35.92 3.80 -0.97
CA THR A 83 35.79 3.13 0.31
C THR A 83 36.64 1.86 0.41
N PRO A 84 37.29 1.64 1.58
CA PRO A 84 38.21 0.53 1.81
C PRO A 84 37.53 -0.85 1.85
N LEU A 85 38.39 -1.88 1.87
CA LEU A 85 38.19 -3.28 1.48
C LEU A 85 37.09 -4.12 2.18
N SER A 86 36.16 -3.57 2.98
CA SER A 86 35.18 -4.39 3.71
C SER A 86 33.90 -3.67 4.15
N GLU A 87 33.35 -2.76 3.33
CA GLU A 87 32.03 -2.21 3.63
C GLU A 87 30.91 -3.18 3.24
N PRO A 88 29.82 -3.24 4.04
CA PRO A 88 28.66 -4.01 3.66
C PRO A 88 28.11 -3.48 2.33
N PRO A 89 27.58 -4.37 1.46
CA PRO A 89 26.97 -3.95 0.22
C PRO A 89 25.82 -2.98 0.47
N ILE A 90 25.61 -2.02 -0.43
CA ILE A 90 24.60 -0.96 -0.28
C ILE A 90 23.55 -1.07 -1.40
N ALA A 91 22.27 -0.88 -1.07
CA ALA A 91 21.19 -0.83 -2.06
C ALA A 91 21.25 0.45 -2.91
N SER A 92 20.98 0.36 -4.21
CA SER A 92 21.22 1.48 -5.13
C SER A 92 20.27 2.67 -4.95
N LEU A 93 18.98 2.43 -4.65
CA LEU A 93 17.98 3.49 -4.49
C LEU A 93 17.91 4.03 -3.06
N CYS A 94 17.72 3.15 -2.07
CA CYS A 94 17.55 3.60 -0.69
C CYS A 94 18.86 3.81 0.09
N ARG A 95 20.01 3.46 -0.50
CA ARG A 95 21.35 3.62 0.08
C ARG A 95 21.56 2.97 1.46
N HIS A 96 20.66 2.08 1.89
CA HIS A 96 20.84 1.33 3.12
C HIS A 96 21.86 0.19 2.94
N PRO A 97 22.69 -0.09 3.96
CA PRO A 97 23.53 -1.27 3.97
C PRO A 97 22.66 -2.54 4.02
N ILE A 98 22.93 -3.48 3.13
CA ILE A 98 22.20 -4.73 2.97
C ILE A 98 23.06 -5.92 3.39
N HIS A 99 22.38 -6.99 3.82
CA HIS A 99 23.07 -8.21 4.20
C HIS A 99 23.82 -8.82 2.99
N PRO A 100 25.05 -9.34 3.13
CA PRO A 100 25.83 -9.90 2.02
C PRO A 100 25.11 -10.99 1.22
N VAL A 101 24.24 -11.76 1.87
CA VAL A 101 23.37 -12.77 1.24
C VAL A 101 22.42 -12.14 0.22
N ALA A 102 21.80 -11.01 0.57
CA ALA A 102 20.86 -10.28 -0.31
C ALA A 102 21.60 -9.57 -1.45
N ALA A 103 22.84 -9.14 -1.22
CA ALA A 103 23.62 -8.38 -2.20
C ALA A 103 23.98 -9.13 -3.48
N ARG A 104 23.91 -10.47 -3.46
CA ARG A 104 24.15 -11.30 -4.66
C ARG A 104 23.23 -10.93 -5.84
N GLN A 105 22.07 -10.34 -5.54
CA GLN A 105 21.08 -9.95 -6.55
C GLN A 105 21.17 -8.47 -6.95
N ARG A 106 22.07 -7.69 -6.34
CA ARG A 106 22.16 -6.22 -6.51
C ARG A 106 20.78 -5.55 -6.46
N PRO A 107 20.03 -5.73 -5.35
CA PRO A 107 18.66 -5.24 -5.28
C PRO A 107 18.64 -3.71 -5.32
N LEU A 108 17.63 -3.16 -6.00
CA LEU A 108 17.45 -1.71 -6.08
C LEU A 108 17.12 -1.10 -4.71
N ARG A 109 16.35 -1.83 -3.90
CA ARG A 109 15.94 -1.45 -2.54
C ARG A 109 16.39 -2.52 -1.55
N CYS A 110 16.69 -2.14 -0.32
CA CYS A 110 16.95 -3.10 0.76
C CYS A 110 15.66 -3.86 1.13
N PRO A 111 15.76 -5.06 1.72
CA PRO A 111 14.60 -5.86 2.13
C PRO A 111 13.56 -5.09 2.93
N VAL A 112 14.01 -4.24 3.86
CA VAL A 112 13.14 -3.43 4.74
C VAL A 112 12.39 -2.36 3.95
N CYS A 113 13.05 -1.64 3.04
CA CYS A 113 12.36 -0.67 2.18
C CYS A 113 11.40 -1.35 1.21
N THR A 114 11.73 -2.53 0.69
CA THR A 114 10.84 -3.26 -0.21
C THR A 114 9.54 -3.63 0.49
N ILE A 115 9.61 -4.19 1.70
CA ILE A 115 8.39 -4.55 2.43
C ILE A 115 7.59 -3.33 2.89
N ASP A 116 8.26 -2.24 3.28
CA ASP A 116 7.61 -0.98 3.67
C ASP A 116 6.78 -0.40 2.51
N VAL A 117 7.31 -0.42 1.29
CA VAL A 117 6.59 -0.03 0.07
C VAL A 117 5.31 -0.86 -0.11
N HIS A 118 5.39 -2.18 0.07
CA HIS A 118 4.22 -3.05 0.00
C HIS A 118 3.19 -2.75 1.10
N ILE A 119 3.65 -2.49 2.32
CA ILE A 119 2.79 -2.11 3.46
C ILE A 119 2.05 -0.80 3.16
N ASN A 120 2.77 0.23 2.70
CA ASN A 120 2.19 1.55 2.40
C ASN A 120 1.20 1.47 1.25
N TYR A 121 1.52 0.74 0.20
CA TYR A 121 0.60 0.49 -0.91
C TYR A 121 -0.67 -0.25 -0.45
N MET A 122 -0.54 -1.24 0.44
CA MET A 122 -1.69 -1.94 1.01
C MET A 122 -2.56 -1.03 1.88
N LYS A 123 -1.99 -0.07 2.61
CA LYS A 123 -2.75 0.93 3.36
C LYS A 123 -3.57 1.83 2.42
N VAL A 124 -3.03 2.22 1.27
CA VAL A 124 -3.75 3.01 0.25
C VAL A 124 -4.94 2.22 -0.27
N LEU A 125 -4.72 0.99 -0.74
CA LEU A 125 -5.80 0.12 -1.22
C LEU A 125 -6.87 -0.13 -0.15
N ALA A 126 -6.46 -0.35 1.11
CA ALA A 126 -7.40 -0.55 2.21
C ALA A 126 -8.23 0.71 2.51
N ARG A 127 -7.64 1.91 2.42
CA ARG A 127 -8.36 3.18 2.57
C ARG A 127 -9.37 3.38 1.43
N SER A 128 -8.97 3.15 0.18
CA SER A 128 -9.88 3.25 -0.97
C SER A 128 -11.04 2.26 -0.88
N LEU A 129 -10.76 1.01 -0.50
CA LEU A 129 -11.79 -0.01 -0.27
C LEU A 129 -12.74 0.40 0.86
N HIS A 130 -12.22 0.96 1.97
CA HIS A 130 -13.05 1.43 3.07
C HIS A 130 -13.94 2.61 2.68
N GLY A 131 -13.41 3.56 1.90
CA GLY A 131 -14.17 4.70 1.39
C GLY A 131 -15.31 4.31 0.45
N ALA A 132 -15.18 3.20 -0.28
CA ALA A 132 -16.23 2.63 -1.12
C ALA A 132 -17.25 1.76 -0.35
N ASN A 133 -17.36 1.92 0.97
CA ASN A 133 -18.19 1.08 1.85
C ASN A 133 -17.82 -0.41 1.83
N GLY A 134 -16.59 -0.74 1.44
CA GLY A 134 -16.10 -2.09 1.23
C GLY A 134 -15.89 -2.88 2.52
N ARG A 135 -17.00 -3.35 3.11
CA ARG A 135 -17.01 -4.57 3.92
C ARG A 135 -17.04 -5.79 2.98
N PRO A 136 -16.62 -6.99 3.44
CA PRO A 136 -16.95 -8.22 2.73
C PRO A 136 -18.46 -8.22 2.41
N LEU A 137 -18.80 -8.55 1.15
CA LEU A 137 -20.13 -8.34 0.59
C LEU A 137 -21.22 -8.84 1.56
N PRO A 138 -22.21 -8.01 1.93
CA PRO A 138 -23.38 -8.53 2.61
C PRO A 138 -24.06 -9.54 1.70
N SER A 139 -24.45 -10.69 2.24
CA SER A 139 -25.03 -11.82 1.50
C SER A 139 -26.31 -11.50 0.72
N THR A 140 -26.83 -10.29 0.83
CA THR A 140 -28.14 -9.87 0.32
C THR A 140 -28.09 -8.74 -0.72
N GLY A 141 -26.91 -8.26 -1.14
CA GLY A 141 -26.80 -7.16 -2.11
C GLY A 141 -25.85 -7.45 -3.28
N THR A 142 -26.19 -6.99 -4.49
CA THR A 142 -25.25 -6.96 -5.62
C THR A 142 -24.23 -5.84 -5.37
N PRO A 143 -22.93 -6.14 -5.34
CA PRO A 143 -21.89 -5.11 -5.16
C PRO A 143 -21.88 -4.15 -6.36
N SER A 144 -21.39 -2.93 -6.16
CA SER A 144 -21.11 -2.05 -7.29
C SER A 144 -19.86 -2.53 -8.04
N GLU A 145 -19.79 -2.29 -9.35
CA GLU A 145 -18.61 -2.60 -10.17
C GLU A 145 -17.33 -1.96 -9.58
N GLN A 146 -17.45 -0.74 -9.05
CA GLN A 146 -16.35 -0.05 -8.38
C GLN A 146 -15.88 -0.80 -7.13
N GLN A 147 -16.80 -1.33 -6.33
CA GLN A 147 -16.47 -2.12 -5.13
C GLN A 147 -15.80 -3.44 -5.51
N GLU A 148 -16.29 -4.13 -6.54
CA GLU A 148 -15.67 -5.35 -7.06
C GLU A 148 -14.24 -5.07 -7.56
N ASN A 149 -14.06 -4.01 -8.34
CA ASN A 149 -12.75 -3.60 -8.85
C ASN A 149 -11.77 -3.23 -7.73
N LEU A 150 -12.22 -2.53 -6.69
CA LEU A 150 -11.41 -2.22 -5.51
C LEU A 150 -11.04 -3.48 -4.72
N TYR A 151 -11.97 -4.42 -4.57
CA TYR A 151 -11.70 -5.69 -3.90
C TYR A 151 -10.69 -6.52 -4.68
N LEU A 152 -10.81 -6.59 -6.01
CA LEU A 152 -9.84 -7.23 -6.90
C LEU A 152 -8.45 -6.57 -6.74
N ALA A 153 -8.37 -5.24 -6.82
CA ALA A 153 -7.14 -4.48 -6.61
C ALA A 153 -6.50 -4.79 -5.26
N TRP A 154 -7.27 -4.75 -4.17
CA TRP A 154 -6.81 -5.04 -2.82
C TRP A 154 -6.31 -6.49 -2.69
N SER A 155 -7.04 -7.46 -3.25
CA SER A 155 -6.64 -8.86 -3.23
C SER A 155 -5.33 -9.10 -4.00
N GLN A 156 -5.16 -8.42 -5.15
CA GLN A 156 -3.94 -8.48 -5.94
C GLN A 156 -2.76 -7.85 -5.21
N GLY A 157 -2.96 -6.68 -4.59
CA GLY A 157 -1.96 -6.04 -3.72
C GLY A 157 -1.52 -6.97 -2.58
N LYS A 158 -2.49 -7.62 -1.93
CA LYS A 158 -2.21 -8.57 -0.84
C LYS A 158 -1.42 -9.77 -1.32
N LEU A 159 -1.78 -10.35 -2.46
CA LEU A 159 -1.03 -11.46 -3.06
C LEU A 159 0.39 -11.04 -3.47
N ASN A 160 0.58 -9.82 -3.96
CA ASN A 160 1.92 -9.28 -4.24
C ASN A 160 2.74 -9.17 -2.96
N ALA A 161 2.19 -8.58 -1.90
CA ALA A 161 2.88 -8.46 -0.62
C ALA A 161 3.23 -9.82 0.00
N LEU A 162 2.31 -10.80 -0.02
CA LEU A 162 2.56 -12.14 0.50
C LEU A 162 3.66 -12.88 -0.27
N ARG A 163 3.77 -12.66 -1.57
CA ARG A 163 4.88 -13.21 -2.36
C ARG A 163 6.22 -12.62 -1.94
N GLU A 164 6.26 -11.31 -1.73
CA GLU A 164 7.47 -10.65 -1.23
C GLU A 164 7.86 -11.18 0.15
N VAL A 165 6.89 -11.34 1.06
CA VAL A 165 7.11 -11.95 2.38
C VAL A 165 7.70 -13.36 2.24
N HIS A 166 7.17 -14.18 1.33
CA HIS A 166 7.71 -15.51 1.10
C HIS A 166 9.16 -15.48 0.58
N GLU A 167 9.49 -14.56 -0.34
CA GLU A 167 10.86 -14.38 -0.81
C GLU A 167 11.80 -13.94 0.32
N LEU A 168 11.32 -13.10 1.24
CA LEU A 168 12.03 -12.68 2.45
C LEU A 168 12.23 -13.81 3.45
N GLU A 169 11.26 -14.71 3.64
CA GLU A 169 11.40 -15.91 4.50
C GLU A 169 12.55 -16.79 4.01
N VAL A 170 12.57 -17.10 2.71
CA VAL A 170 13.65 -17.88 2.08
C VAL A 170 15.00 -17.16 2.20
N LEU A 171 15.01 -15.83 2.13
CA LEU A 171 16.24 -15.05 2.29
C LEU A 171 16.73 -15.05 3.74
N ALA A 172 15.82 -14.93 4.71
CA ALA A 172 16.13 -14.94 6.14
C ALA A 172 16.71 -16.28 6.58
N GLU A 173 16.22 -17.41 6.05
CA GLU A 173 16.83 -18.73 6.30
C GLU A 173 18.31 -18.76 5.87
N LYS A 174 18.62 -18.21 4.69
CA LYS A 174 20.00 -18.10 4.19
C LYS A 174 20.85 -17.13 5.01
N GLU A 175 20.26 -16.06 5.56
CA GLU A 175 20.95 -15.17 6.50
C GLU A 175 21.37 -15.92 7.78
N VAL A 176 20.48 -16.77 8.30
CA VAL A 176 20.77 -17.60 9.48
C VAL A 176 21.89 -18.61 9.19
N GLU A 177 21.88 -19.27 8.03
CA GLU A 177 22.96 -20.17 7.60
C GLU A 177 24.29 -19.42 7.49
N TRP A 178 24.29 -18.27 6.82
CA TRP A 178 25.48 -17.45 6.64
C TRP A 178 26.07 -16.98 7.98
N ARG A 179 25.21 -16.60 8.94
CA ARG A 179 25.63 -16.14 10.27
C ARG A 179 26.36 -17.23 11.07
N LYS A 180 25.99 -18.51 10.91
CA LYS A 180 26.70 -19.63 11.56
C LYS A 180 28.17 -19.74 11.13
N GLU A 181 28.47 -19.31 9.91
CA GLU A 181 29.83 -19.34 9.35
C GLU A 181 30.61 -18.03 9.60
N HIS A 182 29.91 -16.94 10.00
CA HIS A 182 30.45 -15.58 10.09
C HIS A 182 29.94 -14.86 11.35
N ASP A 183 30.27 -15.38 12.53
CA ASP A 183 29.72 -14.92 13.83
C ASP A 183 30.10 -13.45 14.17
N ASP A 184 31.24 -12.97 13.67
CA ASP A 184 31.83 -11.67 14.06
C ASP A 184 31.47 -10.47 13.15
N ALA A 185 30.63 -10.64 12.12
CA ALA A 185 30.68 -9.78 10.94
C ALA A 185 29.47 -8.85 10.67
N LEU A 186 28.47 -8.75 11.54
CA LEU A 186 27.27 -7.97 11.24
C LEU A 186 27.15 -6.70 12.08
N ALA A 187 27.20 -5.55 11.40
CA ALA A 187 26.84 -4.26 11.96
C ALA A 187 25.34 -4.19 12.27
N GLU A 188 24.97 -3.51 13.36
CA GLU A 188 23.58 -3.36 13.80
C GLU A 188 22.71 -2.64 12.77
N ASP A 189 23.28 -1.78 11.93
CA ASP A 189 22.55 -0.97 10.95
C ASP A 189 22.16 -1.73 9.66
N ILE A 190 22.59 -2.98 9.50
CA ILE A 190 22.32 -3.77 8.30
C ILE A 190 20.82 -4.04 8.17
N GLN A 191 20.25 -3.70 7.01
CA GLN A 191 18.87 -3.98 6.65
C GLN A 191 18.77 -5.41 6.09
N SER A 192 18.35 -6.33 6.96
CA SER A 192 18.23 -7.76 6.70
C SER A 192 16.80 -8.18 6.35
N ALA A 193 16.63 -9.35 5.73
CA ALA A 193 15.30 -9.92 5.50
C ALA A 193 14.60 -10.26 6.83
N SER A 194 15.36 -10.69 7.84
CA SER A 194 14.81 -10.93 9.18
C SER A 194 14.12 -9.66 9.74
N LYS A 195 14.78 -8.50 9.67
CA LYS A 195 14.18 -7.21 10.08
C LYS A 195 12.95 -6.83 9.25
N ALA A 196 12.96 -7.13 7.94
CA ALA A 196 11.83 -6.86 7.05
C ALA A 196 10.60 -7.70 7.44
N LEU A 197 10.80 -8.97 7.81
CA LEU A 197 9.73 -9.84 8.31
C LEU A 197 9.18 -9.33 9.65
N ASP A 198 10.05 -8.92 10.57
CA ASP A 198 9.62 -8.33 11.85
C ASP A 198 8.76 -7.09 11.63
N LEU A 199 9.16 -6.19 10.72
CA LEU A 199 8.39 -5.01 10.33
C LEU A 199 7.00 -5.39 9.77
N TYR A 200 6.95 -6.37 8.86
CA TYR A 200 5.68 -6.83 8.27
C TYR A 200 4.72 -7.38 9.33
N TRP A 201 5.21 -8.27 10.20
CA TRP A 201 4.39 -8.87 11.23
C TRP A 201 3.96 -7.86 12.29
N LEU A 202 4.86 -6.94 12.68
CA LEU A 202 4.52 -5.85 13.59
C LEU A 202 3.36 -5.04 13.03
N GLU A 203 3.46 -4.60 11.77
CA GLU A 203 2.44 -3.73 11.18
C GLU A 203 1.10 -4.45 10.98
N THR A 204 1.13 -5.67 10.45
CA THR A 204 -0.09 -6.43 10.16
C THR A 204 -0.81 -6.93 11.43
N THR A 205 -0.06 -7.27 12.48
CA THR A 205 -0.65 -7.73 13.76
C THR A 205 -1.02 -6.59 14.69
N ALA A 206 -0.27 -5.47 14.70
CA ALA A 206 -0.61 -4.30 15.51
C ALA A 206 -2.00 -3.75 15.13
N HIS A 207 -2.33 -3.72 13.84
CA HIS A 207 -3.66 -3.34 13.35
C HIS A 207 -4.78 -4.27 13.82
N ALA A 208 -4.49 -5.56 14.02
CA ALA A 208 -5.47 -6.51 14.55
C ALA A 208 -5.73 -6.30 16.05
N ASN A 209 -4.73 -5.81 16.78
CA ASN A 209 -4.82 -5.58 18.22
C ASN A 209 -5.43 -4.21 18.57
N THR A 210 -5.16 -3.16 17.79
CA THR A 210 -5.71 -1.81 18.03
C THR A 210 -7.21 -1.70 17.71
N LYS A 211 -7.70 -2.43 16.71
CA LYS A 211 -9.14 -2.50 16.41
C LYS A 211 -9.95 -3.37 17.37
N ARG A 212 -9.30 -4.15 18.26
CA ARG A 212 -9.96 -4.77 19.40
C ARG A 212 -10.14 -3.74 20.51
N CYS A 213 -10.87 -2.66 20.21
CA CYS A 213 -11.45 -1.80 21.23
C CYS A 213 -12.39 -2.63 22.09
N SER A 214 -11.93 -2.91 23.31
CA SER A 214 -12.74 -3.10 24.53
C SER A 214 -13.99 -3.97 24.42
N SER A 215 -13.97 -5.09 23.71
CA SER A 215 -14.87 -6.17 24.15
C SER A 215 -14.39 -6.52 25.56
N LYS A 216 -15.26 -6.25 26.55
CA LYS A 216 -15.02 -6.58 27.96
C LYS A 216 -14.39 -7.97 27.96
N LYS A 217 -13.20 -8.12 28.53
CA LYS A 217 -12.56 -9.42 28.67
C LYS A 217 -13.47 -10.26 29.55
N THR A 218 -14.44 -10.95 28.94
CA THR A 218 -15.20 -12.02 29.58
C THR A 218 -14.20 -13.16 29.74
N SER A 219 -13.43 -13.09 30.82
CA SER A 219 -12.63 -14.21 31.27
C SER A 219 -13.63 -15.28 31.72
N ILE A 220 -13.79 -16.31 30.89
CA ILE A 220 -14.54 -17.49 31.26
C ILE A 220 -13.66 -18.23 32.27
N MET A 221 -13.95 -18.05 33.56
CA MET A 221 -13.35 -18.83 34.63
C MET A 221 -14.22 -20.05 34.89
N PHE A 222 -13.62 -21.24 34.82
CA PHE A 222 -14.28 -22.46 35.26
C PHE A 222 -14.26 -22.51 36.79
N ALA A 223 -15.32 -23.06 37.40
CA ALA A 223 -15.39 -23.23 38.85
C ALA A 223 -14.27 -24.18 39.33
N ALA A 224 -13.74 -23.95 40.53
CA ALA A 224 -12.55 -24.66 41.05
C ALA A 224 -12.73 -26.18 41.20
N ASP A 225 -13.98 -26.66 41.17
CA ASP A 225 -14.38 -28.07 41.29
C ASP A 225 -14.64 -28.74 39.94
N THR A 226 -14.45 -28.03 38.82
CA THR A 226 -14.57 -28.62 37.48
C THR A 226 -13.43 -29.63 37.25
N ASN A 227 -13.77 -30.92 37.41
CA ASN A 227 -12.88 -32.03 37.09
C ASN A 227 -12.83 -32.25 35.58
N PHE A 228 -11.81 -31.71 34.92
CA PHE A 228 -11.45 -32.12 33.58
C PHE A 228 -10.92 -33.55 33.65
N LEU A 229 -11.68 -34.52 33.13
CA LEU A 229 -11.19 -35.88 32.95
C LEU A 229 -9.88 -35.85 32.15
N PRO A 230 -8.96 -36.81 32.36
CA PRO A 230 -7.67 -36.84 31.69
C PRO A 230 -7.90 -37.05 30.19
N GLY A 231 -7.88 -35.97 29.41
CA GLY A 231 -8.15 -36.08 27.98
C GLY A 231 -8.12 -34.78 27.18
N ARG A 232 -8.26 -33.60 27.78
CA ARG A 232 -8.18 -32.35 27.01
C ARG A 232 -7.58 -31.20 27.84
N PRO A 233 -6.43 -30.62 27.42
CA PRO A 233 -5.88 -29.42 28.03
C PRO A 233 -6.86 -28.24 27.99
N ALA A 234 -6.84 -27.39 29.01
CA ALA A 234 -7.74 -26.24 29.16
C ALA A 234 -7.73 -25.30 27.93
N ASP A 235 -6.57 -25.15 27.30
CA ASP A 235 -6.38 -24.27 26.14
C ASP A 235 -7.23 -24.66 24.92
N TYR A 236 -7.66 -25.93 24.84
CA TYR A 236 -8.45 -26.44 23.71
C TYR A 236 -9.95 -26.13 23.84
N PHE A 237 -10.40 -25.66 25.01
CA PHE A 237 -11.77 -25.20 25.22
C PHE A 237 -11.97 -23.72 24.88
N LEU A 238 -10.88 -22.99 24.57
CA LEU A 238 -10.98 -21.59 24.19
C LEU A 238 -11.44 -21.48 22.73
N LYS A 239 -12.49 -20.67 22.46
CA LYS A 239 -12.99 -20.37 21.09
C LYS A 239 -11.91 -19.91 20.11
N ARG A 240 -10.77 -19.40 20.61
CA ARG A 240 -9.60 -18.98 19.83
C ARG A 240 -8.69 -20.12 19.34
N SER A 241 -8.90 -21.36 19.80
CA SER A 241 -8.12 -22.52 19.38
C SER A 241 -8.54 -22.99 17.99
N LEU A 242 -7.57 -23.27 17.11
CA LEU A 242 -7.81 -23.85 15.78
C LEU A 242 -8.50 -25.23 15.82
N ARG A 243 -8.49 -25.89 16.99
CA ARG A 243 -9.14 -27.19 17.21
C ARG A 243 -10.40 -27.08 18.07
N TYR A 244 -10.97 -25.88 18.18
CA TYR A 244 -12.23 -25.70 18.90
C TYR A 244 -13.36 -26.39 18.14
N GLU A 245 -13.90 -27.45 18.74
CA GLU A 245 -15.12 -28.10 18.30
C GLU A 245 -16.24 -27.70 19.26
N PRO A 246 -17.33 -27.08 18.77
CA PRO A 246 -18.50 -26.80 19.59
C PRO A 246 -19.01 -28.08 20.24
N GLY A 247 -19.00 -28.15 21.57
CA GLY A 247 -19.41 -29.34 22.31
C GLY A 247 -20.92 -29.39 22.55
N LYS A 248 -21.43 -30.53 23.05
CA LYS A 248 -22.86 -30.71 23.40
C LYS A 248 -23.43 -29.66 24.37
N TYR A 249 -22.58 -28.93 25.09
CA TYR A 249 -22.96 -27.90 26.06
C TYR A 249 -22.64 -26.47 25.61
N THR A 250 -22.20 -26.26 24.36
CA THR A 250 -22.11 -24.89 23.85
C THR A 250 -23.52 -24.37 23.65
N VAL A 251 -23.94 -23.45 24.53
CA VAL A 251 -25.20 -22.72 24.41
C VAL A 251 -25.18 -22.02 23.05
N HIS A 252 -26.07 -22.44 22.15
CA HIS A 252 -26.37 -21.67 20.95
C HIS A 252 -27.01 -20.37 21.42
N GLU A 253 -26.44 -19.22 21.03
CA GLU A 253 -26.95 -17.88 21.39
C GLU A 253 -28.33 -17.58 20.73
N GLU A 254 -29.05 -18.59 20.23
CA GLU A 254 -30.34 -18.45 19.54
C GLU A 254 -31.57 -18.57 20.47
N ASP A 255 -31.42 -18.98 21.73
CA ASP A 255 -32.56 -19.09 22.68
C ASP A 255 -32.49 -18.03 23.81
N HIS A 256 -32.40 -16.76 23.43
CA HIS A 256 -32.71 -15.63 24.34
C HIS A 256 -33.86 -14.78 23.75
N GLU A 257 -34.93 -15.45 23.33
CA GLU A 257 -36.27 -14.90 23.44
C GLU A 257 -36.79 -15.31 24.82
N ASP A 258 -36.73 -14.41 25.80
CA ASP A 258 -37.73 -14.24 26.86
C ASP A 258 -37.22 -13.27 27.95
N ASP A 259 -38.02 -12.22 28.16
CA ASP A 259 -38.18 -11.42 29.38
C ASP A 259 -37.03 -10.52 29.86
N ALA A 260 -36.66 -9.56 29.02
CA ALA A 260 -36.18 -8.27 29.53
C ALA A 260 -37.24 -7.19 29.23
N ASP A 261 -37.98 -6.86 30.29
CA ASP A 261 -38.86 -5.70 30.45
C ASP A 261 -38.09 -4.41 30.05
N VAL A 262 -38.14 -4.07 28.77
CA VAL A 262 -37.60 -2.81 28.23
C VAL A 262 -38.71 -1.77 28.39
N SER A 263 -38.55 -0.93 29.41
CA SER A 263 -39.40 0.24 29.64
C SER A 263 -39.40 1.16 28.41
N GLU A 264 -40.58 1.36 27.83
CA GLU A 264 -40.90 2.30 26.74
C GLU A 264 -40.82 3.79 27.16
N ASP A 265 -39.79 4.21 27.90
CA ASP A 265 -39.62 5.64 28.22
C ASP A 265 -38.15 6.04 28.39
N SER A 266 -37.46 6.19 27.26
CA SER A 266 -36.34 7.14 27.16
C SER A 266 -36.12 7.52 25.70
N GLU A 267 -36.88 8.53 25.28
CA GLU A 267 -36.57 9.35 24.13
C GLU A 267 -35.27 10.14 24.38
N ASP A 268 -34.10 9.51 24.25
CA ASP A 268 -32.81 10.20 24.25
C ASP A 268 -32.12 10.06 22.89
N TYR A 269 -32.71 10.74 21.89
CA TYR A 269 -32.06 11.10 20.64
C TYR A 269 -31.01 12.21 20.90
N ALA A 270 -29.87 11.87 21.52
CA ALA A 270 -28.78 12.85 21.69
C ALA A 270 -27.39 12.23 21.80
N SER A 271 -26.93 11.51 20.77
CA SER A 271 -25.48 11.40 20.48
C SER A 271 -25.19 10.90 19.07
N ALA A 272 -25.65 11.63 18.07
CA ALA A 272 -24.95 11.69 16.81
C ALA A 272 -23.72 12.59 17.01
N ARG A 273 -22.54 12.00 17.25
CA ARG A 273 -21.27 12.73 17.10
C ARG A 273 -21.05 12.99 15.61
N VAL A 274 -21.63 14.08 15.13
CA VAL A 274 -21.23 14.70 13.87
C VAL A 274 -19.83 15.25 14.11
N PHE A 275 -18.82 14.59 13.53
CA PHE A 275 -17.49 15.17 13.41
C PHE A 275 -17.57 16.29 12.38
N ILE A 276 -17.79 17.52 12.85
CA ILE A 276 -17.54 18.72 12.06
C ILE A 276 -16.03 18.90 12.00
N LEU A 277 -15.48 18.70 10.80
CA LEU A 277 -14.09 18.99 10.49
C LEU A 277 -13.92 20.52 10.43
N GLY A 278 -13.08 21.07 11.32
CA GLY A 278 -12.34 22.32 11.09
C GLY A 278 -13.09 23.64 11.33
N GLY A 279 -13.10 24.10 12.58
CA GLY A 279 -13.19 25.53 12.93
C GLY A 279 -12.06 25.88 13.92
N PRO A 280 -11.49 27.09 13.87
CA PRO A 280 -10.23 27.41 14.55
C PRO A 280 -10.41 27.38 16.07
N GLN A 281 -9.52 26.63 16.72
CA GLN A 281 -9.50 26.42 18.16
C GLN A 281 -8.93 27.67 18.84
N GLU A 282 -9.80 28.46 19.47
CA GLU A 282 -9.40 29.55 20.35
C GLU A 282 -8.70 29.00 21.61
N HIS A 283 -7.56 29.60 21.90
CA HIS A 283 -6.67 29.31 23.02
C HIS A 283 -7.30 29.70 24.37
N ASP A 284 -7.24 28.79 25.34
CA ASP A 284 -7.53 29.10 26.74
C ASP A 284 -6.23 29.43 27.50
N SER A 285 -6.04 30.73 27.70
CA SER A 285 -5.62 31.45 28.92
C SER A 285 -4.69 30.72 29.91
N SER A 286 -3.40 31.04 29.84
CA SER A 286 -2.49 30.98 30.99
C SER A 286 -1.89 32.36 31.23
N GLU A 287 -2.11 32.82 32.46
CA GLU A 287 -1.89 34.14 33.02
C GLU A 287 -0.39 34.42 33.25
N VAL A 288 0.24 35.30 32.45
CA VAL A 288 1.51 35.94 32.83
C VAL A 288 1.68 37.33 32.20
N ALA A 289 1.85 38.31 33.08
CA ALA A 289 2.61 39.56 32.94
C ALA A 289 2.44 40.45 31.68
N GLU A 290 1.57 41.45 31.86
CA GLU A 290 1.66 42.84 31.42
C GLU A 290 3.06 43.34 30.98
N LEU A 291 3.25 43.54 29.68
CA LEU A 291 4.20 44.50 29.11
C LEU A 291 3.61 45.07 27.80
N THR A 292 3.04 46.26 27.94
CA THR A 292 2.58 47.15 26.86
C THR A 292 3.69 47.44 25.84
N HIS A 293 3.45 47.08 24.57
CA HIS A 293 4.07 47.75 23.42
C HIS A 293 3.01 48.05 22.34
N PRO A 294 2.92 49.30 21.84
CA PRO A 294 1.91 49.69 20.87
C PRO A 294 2.44 49.58 19.43
N GLY A 295 1.59 49.06 18.56
CA GLY A 295 1.60 49.36 17.12
C GLY A 295 2.44 48.42 16.26
N ASP A 296 1.79 47.47 15.62
CA ASP A 296 2.03 47.26 14.19
C ASP A 296 0.79 46.69 13.48
N THR A 297 0.13 47.61 12.80
CA THR A 297 -0.49 47.51 11.47
C THR A 297 -0.95 46.13 10.98
N LEU A 298 -2.25 45.92 11.05
CA LEU A 298 -3.01 44.87 10.38
C LEU A 298 -2.84 45.02 8.86
N GLY A 299 -1.99 44.17 8.27
CA GLY A 299 -1.88 44.00 6.82
C GLY A 299 -2.97 43.04 6.34
N GLU A 300 -3.94 43.61 5.65
CA GLU A 300 -4.97 42.96 4.84
C GLU A 300 -4.28 41.96 3.88
N LEU A 301 -4.37 40.67 4.18
CA LEU A 301 -3.94 39.60 3.27
C LEU A 301 -5.05 39.43 2.24
N GLU A 302 -4.80 39.96 1.04
CA GLU A 302 -5.63 39.78 -0.14
C GLU A 302 -5.74 38.28 -0.45
N ASP A 303 -6.97 37.81 -0.59
CA ASP A 303 -7.32 36.48 -1.09
C ASP A 303 -6.86 36.38 -2.55
N ASP A 304 -5.62 35.90 -2.76
CA ASP A 304 -5.11 35.48 -4.07
C ASP A 304 -5.78 34.15 -4.41
N ASP A 305 -6.92 34.26 -5.09
CA ASP A 305 -7.75 33.19 -5.63
C ASP A 305 -7.10 32.53 -6.86
N GLY A 306 -5.80 32.24 -6.74
CA GLY A 306 -4.87 31.76 -7.78
C GLY A 306 -5.39 30.60 -8.64
N ASP A 307 -6.34 30.94 -9.51
CA ASP A 307 -6.71 30.27 -10.74
C ASP A 307 -5.50 30.39 -11.66
N SER A 308 -4.51 29.57 -11.36
CA SER A 308 -3.32 29.43 -12.18
C SER A 308 -3.73 28.72 -13.46
N ASP A 309 -4.12 29.54 -14.44
CA ASP A 309 -4.42 29.29 -15.86
C ASP A 309 -3.26 28.62 -16.61
N TRP A 310 -2.70 27.54 -16.06
CA TRP A 310 -1.72 26.69 -16.74
C TRP A 310 -2.35 25.74 -17.77
N GLU A 311 -3.65 25.87 -18.07
CA GLU A 311 -4.34 25.05 -19.09
C GLU A 311 -4.23 25.59 -20.53
N ASP A 312 -3.56 26.72 -20.79
CA ASP A 312 -3.46 27.33 -22.14
C ASP A 312 -2.03 27.36 -22.76
N ILE A 313 -1.20 26.34 -22.51
CA ILE A 313 -0.08 26.01 -23.42
C ILE A 313 -0.46 24.75 -24.23
N GLU A 314 -1.55 24.88 -24.97
CA GLU A 314 -1.67 24.18 -26.25
C GLU A 314 -0.98 25.08 -27.28
N SER A 315 0.32 24.84 -27.48
CA SER A 315 1.03 25.34 -28.66
C SER A 315 0.39 24.67 -29.87
N GLU A 316 -0.65 25.31 -30.41
CA GLU A 316 -1.02 25.25 -31.83
C GLU A 316 0.18 25.75 -32.63
N GLU A 317 1.19 24.90 -32.78
CA GLU A 317 2.17 25.04 -33.85
C GLU A 317 1.62 24.27 -35.04
N ASP A 318 0.94 25.04 -35.89
CA ASP A 318 0.65 24.76 -37.28
C ASP A 318 1.83 24.07 -37.98
N ASP A 319 1.84 22.75 -38.02
CA ASP A 319 2.57 22.00 -39.04
C ASP A 319 1.58 21.70 -40.18
N GLU A 320 1.29 22.75 -40.93
CA GLU A 320 0.78 22.67 -42.30
C GLU A 320 1.81 21.98 -43.21
N ASN A 321 2.05 20.69 -43.01
CA ASN A 321 2.61 19.84 -44.05
C ASN A 321 1.48 19.12 -44.78
N SER A 322 0.90 19.90 -45.70
CA SER A 322 0.42 19.47 -47.01
C SER A 322 1.15 18.20 -47.52
N ILE A 323 0.64 17.03 -47.16
CA ILE A 323 0.84 15.79 -47.92
C ILE A 323 -0.42 15.55 -48.73
N GLU A 324 -0.30 15.93 -50.00
CA GLU A 324 -1.09 15.41 -51.11
C GLU A 324 -1.27 13.89 -50.96
N ASP A 325 -2.52 13.50 -50.76
CA ASP A 325 -3.21 12.55 -51.62
C ASP A 325 -2.37 11.35 -52.11
N SER A 326 -2.23 10.34 -51.25
CA SER A 326 -1.91 8.98 -51.70
C SER A 326 -2.97 8.02 -51.16
N TYR A 327 -4.10 8.01 -51.87
CA TYR A 327 -5.14 7.01 -51.73
C TYR A 327 -4.59 5.65 -52.18
N VAL A 328 -4.07 4.85 -51.24
CA VAL A 328 -3.80 3.42 -51.50
C VAL A 328 -5.11 2.66 -51.33
N SER A 329 -5.82 2.51 -52.45
CA SER A 329 -6.94 1.58 -52.58
C SER A 329 -6.38 0.16 -52.51
N PHE A 330 -6.63 -0.56 -51.42
CA PHE A 330 -6.47 -2.01 -51.39
C PHE A 330 -7.72 -2.62 -52.02
N GLU A 331 -7.60 -3.06 -53.26
CA GLU A 331 -8.59 -3.95 -53.87
C GLU A 331 -8.56 -5.29 -53.12
N ASP A 332 -9.74 -5.77 -52.75
CA ASP A 332 -9.99 -7.10 -52.19
C ASP A 332 -9.56 -8.17 -53.20
N ASP A 333 -8.34 -8.71 -53.06
CA ASP A 333 -7.96 -9.95 -53.73
C ASP A 333 -8.50 -11.14 -52.93
N THR A 334 -9.73 -11.51 -53.26
CA THR A 334 -10.26 -12.86 -53.11
C THR A 334 -9.33 -13.85 -53.80
N GLU A 335 -8.64 -14.71 -53.05
CA GLU A 335 -8.32 -16.13 -53.34
C GLU A 335 -7.10 -16.62 -52.54
N SER A 336 -7.31 -17.03 -51.28
CA SER A 336 -6.34 -17.87 -50.57
C SER A 336 -6.51 -19.34 -50.99
N SER A 337 -5.81 -19.72 -52.06
CA SER A 337 -5.60 -21.12 -52.45
C SER A 337 -4.66 -21.80 -51.45
N PHE A 338 -5.16 -22.78 -50.70
CA PHE A 338 -4.34 -23.64 -49.84
C PHE A 338 -3.88 -24.87 -50.62
N ILE A 339 -2.57 -25.17 -50.58
CA ILE A 339 -2.01 -26.40 -51.13
C ILE A 339 -2.15 -27.50 -50.07
N VAL A 340 -2.97 -28.52 -50.35
CA VAL A 340 -3.02 -29.77 -49.57
C VAL A 340 -2.06 -30.77 -50.21
N PHE A 341 -1.03 -31.17 -49.49
CA PHE A 341 -0.26 -32.38 -49.83
C PHE A 341 -0.90 -33.57 -49.13
N SER A 342 -1.59 -34.41 -49.89
CA SER A 342 -1.91 -35.77 -49.46
C SER A 342 -0.73 -36.68 -49.76
N TYR A 343 -0.26 -37.42 -48.75
CA TYR A 343 0.68 -38.52 -48.92
C TYR A 343 -0.10 -39.78 -49.31
N ASP A 344 0.35 -40.45 -50.38
CA ASP A 344 -0.05 -41.80 -50.78
C ASP A 344 0.34 -42.86 -49.75
#